data_AF-A0A837I9Z4-F1
#
_entry.id   AF-A0A837I9Z4-F1
#
_cell.length_a   1.000
_cell.length_b   1.000
_cell.length_c   1.000
_cell.angle_alpha   90.00
_cell.angle_beta   90.00
_cell.angle_gamma   90.00
#
_symmetry.space_group_name_H-M   'P 1'
#
loop_
_entity.id
_entity.type
_entity.pdbx_description
1 polymer ?
#
loop_
_entity_poly.entity_id
_entity_poly.type
_entity_poly.pdbx_seq_one_letter_code
_entity_poly.pdbx_strand_id
1 'polypeptide(L)' 'MKIDKKSKASISKYLIYGAVIAVLLSVAGWMGRDIWLASTQWLLIAAVLTLFGIYLKLV' A
#
# COMPACT_ATOMS: atom_id res chain seq x y z
N MET A 1 -23.80 0.72 -7.28
CA MET A 1 -23.33 -0.08 -6.11
C MET A 1 -22.86 0.91 -5.04
N LYS A 2 -23.59 1.08 -3.93
CA LYS A 2 -23.16 1.93 -2.81
C LYS A 2 -22.21 1.10 -1.92
N ILE A 3 -20.98 1.54 -1.72
CA ILE A 3 -20.06 0.89 -0.79
C ILE A 3 -20.47 1.31 0.63
N ASP A 4 -20.86 0.34 1.46
CA ASP A 4 -21.26 0.57 2.84
C ASP A 4 -20.04 0.87 3.74
N LYS A 5 -20.31 1.49 4.89
CA LYS A 5 -19.27 1.95 5.83
C LYS A 5 -18.39 0.81 6.37
N LYS A 6 -18.96 -0.39 6.56
CA LYS A 6 -18.22 -1.57 7.03
C LYS A 6 -17.28 -2.09 5.94
N SER A 7 -17.75 -2.11 4.70
CA SER A 7 -16.95 -2.50 3.54
C SER A 7 -15.81 -1.52 3.29
N LYS A 8 -16.04 -0.20 3.37
CA LYS A 8 -14.97 0.82 3.31
C LYS A 8 -13.89 0.60 4.36
N ALA A 9 -14.29 0.34 5.61
CA ALA A 9 -13.34 0.07 6.69
C ALA A 9 -12.51 -1.21 6.45
N SER A 10 -13.13 -2.23 5.86
CA SER A 10 -12.44 -3.47 5.47
C SER A 10 -11.43 -3.21 4.34
N ILE A 11 -11.85 -2.51 3.28
CA ILE A 11 -10.99 -2.12 2.16
C ILE A 11 -9.81 -1.27 2.64
N SER A 12 -10.06 -0.28 3.50
CA SER A 12 -9.02 0.53 4.12
C SER A 12 -7.98 -0.32 4.84
N LYS A 13 -8.39 -1.31 5.64
CA LYS A 13 -7.45 -2.25 6.30
C LYS A 13 -6.60 -3.02 5.29
N TYR A 14 -7.20 -3.58 4.25
CA TYR A 14 -6.47 -4.32 3.23
C TYR A 14 -5.46 -3.44 2.49
N LEU A 15 -5.82 -2.20 2.18
CA LEU A 15 -4.91 -1.23 1.56
C LEU A 15 -3.71 -0.93 2.46
N ILE A 16 -3.94 -0.73 3.76
CA ILE A 16 -2.85 -0.52 4.72
C ILE A 16 -1.96 -1.76 4.85
N TYR A 17 -2.54 -2.96 4.94
CA TYR A 17 -1.73 -4.19 4.97
C TYR A 17 -0.91 -4.38 3.69
N GLY A 18 -1.50 -4.10 2.53
CA GLY A 18 -0.78 -4.12 1.25
C GLY A 18 0.37 -3.10 1.23
N ALA A 19 0.16 -1.91 1.79
CA ALA A 19 1.21 -0.90 1.90
C ALA A 19 2.38 -1.35 2.78
N VAL A 20 2.10 -2.00 3.92
CA VAL A 20 3.13 -2.57 4.80
C VAL A 20 3.93 -3.65 4.06
N ILE A 21 3.27 -4.55 3.33
CA ILE A 21 3.95 -5.57 2.52
C ILE A 21 4.82 -4.92 1.45
N ALA A 22 4.32 -3.88 0.77
CA ALA A 22 5.08 -3.15 -0.23
C ALA A 22 6.34 -2.49 0.38
N VAL A 23 6.27 -1.92 1.58
CA VAL A 23 7.46 -1.42 2.28
C VAL A 23 8.47 -2.53 2.53
N LEU A 24 8.03 -3.71 2.99
CA LEU A 24 8.93 -4.87 3.18
C LEU A 24 9.58 -5.32 1.87
N LEU A 25 8.82 -5.32 0.76
CA LEU A 25 9.34 -5.66 -0.56
C LEU A 25 10.31 -4.61 -1.10
N SER A 26 10.20 -3.34 -0.69
CA SER A 26 11.22 -2.33 -1.00
C SER A 26 12.56 -2.64 -0.33
N VAL A 27 12.53 -3.19 0.89
CA VAL A 27 13.75 -3.65 1.58
C VAL A 27 14.35 -4.86 0.87
N ALA A 28 13.51 -5.80 0.41
CA ALA A 28 13.97 -6.93 -0.40
C ALA A 28 14.57 -6.47 -1.75
N GLY A 29 13.97 -5.47 -2.39
CA GLY A 29 14.49 -4.85 -3.63
C GLY A 29 15.89 -4.27 -3.45
N TRP A 30 16.19 -3.74 -2.25
CA TRP A 30 17.50 -3.21 -1.91
C TRP A 30 18.61 -4.28 -1.81
N MET A 31 18.24 -5.55 -1.54
CA MET A 31 19.20 -6.66 -1.46
C MET A 31 19.53 -7.27 -2.84
N GLY A 32 18.83 -6.85 -3.91
CA GLY A 32 19.02 -7.36 -5.27
C GLY A 32 20.09 -6.58 -6.07
N ARG A 33 20.30 -6.98 -7.33
CA ARG A 33 21.20 -6.23 -8.25
C ARG A 33 20.59 -4.88 -8.68
N ASP A 34 19.27 -4.81 -8.80
CA ASP A 34 18.54 -3.62 -9.24
C ASP A 34 17.91 -2.87 -8.07
N ILE A 35 18.79 -2.43 -7.16
CA ILE A 35 18.48 -1.75 -5.89
C ILE A 35 17.52 -0.57 -6.11
N TRP A 36 17.76 0.23 -7.14
CA TRP A 36 17.06 1.49 -7.33
C TRP A 36 15.65 1.29 -7.87
N LEU A 37 15.50 0.53 -8.96
CA LEU A 37 14.23 0.45 -9.69
C LEU A 37 13.20 -0.34 -8.88
N ALA A 38 13.58 -1.50 -8.34
CA ALA A 38 12.66 -2.33 -7.57
C ALA A 38 12.21 -1.65 -6.28
N SER A 39 13.14 -1.08 -5.50
CA SER A 39 12.82 -0.47 -4.20
C SER A 39 11.91 0.76 -4.34
N THR A 40 12.19 1.62 -5.33
CA THR A 40 11.39 2.83 -5.57
C THR A 40 9.98 2.50 -6.09
N GLN A 41 9.83 1.44 -6.90
CA GLN A 41 8.51 0.96 -7.35
C GLN A 41 7.66 0.47 -6.17
N TRP A 42 8.24 -0.33 -5.28
CA TRP A 42 7.55 -0.80 -4.09
C TRP A 42 7.15 0.34 -3.14
N LEU A 43 8.02 1.35 -2.98
CA LEU A 43 7.69 2.55 -2.20
C LEU A 43 6.56 3.37 -2.82
N LEU A 44 6.53 3.51 -4.15
CA LEU A 44 5.42 4.16 -4.87
C LEU A 44 4.09 3.44 -4.64
N ILE A 45 4.08 2.12 -4.73
CA ILE A 45 2.89 1.30 -4.44
C ILE A 45 2.46 1.51 -2.98
N ALA A 46 3.39 1.48 -2.03
CA ALA A 46 3.10 1.71 -0.62
C ALA A 46 2.47 3.09 -0.38
N ALA A 47 2.99 4.13 -1.04
CA ALA A 47 2.47 5.50 -0.93
C ALA A 47 1.02 5.58 -1.44
N VAL A 48 0.74 5.04 -2.63
CA VAL A 48 -0.61 5.07 -3.23
C VAL A 48 -1.61 4.28 -2.36
N LEU A 49 -1.25 3.07 -1.94
CA LEU A 49 -2.10 2.25 -1.08
C LEU A 49 -2.40 2.93 0.25
N THR A 50 -1.40 3.57 0.86
CA THR A 50 -1.58 4.31 2.11
C THR A 50 -2.51 5.49 1.95
N LEU A 51 -2.33 6.30 0.89
CA LEU A 51 -3.18 7.46 0.61
C LEU A 51 -4.64 7.05 0.42
N PHE A 52 -4.90 6.02 -0.39
CA PHE A 52 -6.27 5.51 -0.59
C PHE A 52 -6.83 4.84 0.67
N GLY A 53 -6.01 4.13 1.44
CA GLY A 53 -6.41 3.53 2.71
C GLY A 53 -6.86 4.56 3.73
N ILE A 54 -6.13 5.68 3.85
CA ILE A 54 -6.48 6.80 4.71
C ILE A 54 -7.74 7.51 4.19
N TYR A 55 -7.81 7.81 2.89
CA TYR A 55 -8.99 8.43 2.28
C TYR A 55 -10.28 7.65 2.57
N LEU A 56 -10.27 6.33 2.35
CA LEU A 56 -11.43 5.48 2.62
C LEU A 56 -11.76 5.34 4.12
N LYS A 57 -10.80 5.60 5.00
CA LYS A 57 -11.04 5.64 6.45
C LYS A 57 -11.71 6.94 6.88
N LEU A 58 -11.44 8.04 6.18
CA LEU A 58 -11.96 9.38 6.48
C LEU A 58 -13.37 9.62 5.90
N VAL A 59 -13.73 8.96 4.79
CA VAL A 59 -15.00 9.14 4.04
C VAL A 59 -15.99 8.00 4.28
#